data_AF-B8GFE3-F1
#
_entry.id   AF-B8GFE3-F1
#
_cell.length_a   1.000
_cell.length_b   1.000
_cell.length_c   1.000
_cell.angle_alpha   90.00
_cell.angle_beta   90.00
_cell.angle_gamma   90.00
#
_symmetry.space_group_name_H-M   'P 1'
#
loop_
_entity.id
_entity.type
_entity.pdbx_description
1 polymer ?
#
loop_
_entity_poly.entity_id
_entity_poly.type
_entity_poly.pdbx_seq_one_letter_code
_entity_poly.pdbx_strand_id
1 'polypeptide(L)'
;MEFMRVLQGTGEEMEIYKEIVICLEDLNQLPDRVEPIVRSAQLFNEPELEQLRFALVRVQIYTDIHSTQDMEKAQRIRYAAQVLERVIFGSLLLEVTERSAE
;
A
#
# COMPACT_ATOMS: atom_id res chain seq x y z
N MET A 1 -1.23 -11.18 9.35
CA MET A 1 -0.11 -10.87 8.44
C MET A 1 0.65 -9.74 9.10
N GLU A 2 1.99 -9.77 9.10
CA GLU A 2 2.78 -8.70 9.74
C GLU A 2 2.91 -7.50 8.78
N PHE A 3 1.79 -6.79 8.54
CA PHE A 3 1.76 -5.68 7.58
C PHE A 3 2.72 -4.54 7.96
N MET A 4 2.87 -4.26 9.25
CA MET A 4 3.84 -3.27 9.73
C MET A 4 5.27 -3.60 9.26
N ARG A 5 5.67 -4.87 9.40
CA ARG A 5 6.98 -5.35 8.94
C ARG A 5 7.14 -5.22 7.42
N VAL A 6 6.07 -5.48 6.65
CA VAL A 6 6.09 -5.31 5.18
C VAL A 6 6.22 -3.85 4.77
N LEU A 7 5.45 -2.96 5.39
CA LEU A 7 5.49 -1.52 5.14
C LEU A 7 6.86 -0.94 5.49
N GLN A 8 7.41 -1.29 6.66
CA GLN A 8 8.72 -0.82 7.10
C GLN A 8 9.87 -1.35 6.25
N GLY A 9 9.85 -2.64 5.90
CA GLY A 9 10.98 -3.28 5.21
C GLY A 9 12.27 -3.15 6.03
N THR A 10 13.30 -2.52 5.47
CA THR A 10 14.56 -2.18 6.15
C THR A 10 14.69 -0.70 6.47
N GLY A 11 13.62 0.09 6.27
CA GLY A 11 13.60 1.53 6.51
C GLY A 11 13.12 1.90 7.91
N GLU A 12 12.90 3.20 8.11
CA GLU A 12 12.35 3.73 9.35
C GLU A 12 10.83 3.51 9.44
N GLU A 13 10.33 3.39 10.67
CA GLU A 13 8.90 3.36 10.91
C GLU A 13 8.32 4.77 10.73
N MET A 14 7.20 4.87 10.02
CA MET A 14 6.46 6.12 9.81
C MET A 14 5.09 5.99 10.49
N GLU A 15 4.64 7.05 11.15
CA GLU A 15 3.32 7.06 11.83
C GLU A 15 2.17 6.72 10.88
N ILE A 16 2.25 7.14 9.62
CA ILE A 16 1.24 6.84 8.58
C ILE A 16 1.06 5.33 8.35
N TYR A 17 2.06 4.51 8.68
CA TYR A 17 1.97 3.06 8.51
C TYR A 17 0.89 2.45 9.40
N LYS A 18 0.64 3.00 10.59
CA LYS A 18 -0.40 2.51 11.49
C LYS A 18 -1.79 2.64 10.85
N GLU A 19 -2.05 3.79 10.23
CA GLU A 19 -3.29 4.04 9.49
C GLU A 19 -3.45 3.12 8.28
N ILE A 20 -2.34 2.89 7.56
CA ILE A 20 -2.35 1.96 6.42
C ILE A 20 -2.60 0.53 6.89
N VAL A 21 -1.96 0.06 7.97
CA VAL A 21 -2.17 -1.29 8.52
C VAL A 21 -3.64 -1.52 8.83
N ILE A 22 -4.32 -0.55 9.45
CA ILE A 22 -5.77 -0.66 9.74
C ILE A 22 -6.56 -0.91 8.45
N CYS A 23 -6.27 -0.19 7.37
CA CYS A 23 -6.91 -0.39 6.07
C CYS A 23 -6.57 -1.74 5.41
N LEU A 24 -5.36 -2.27 5.62
CA LEU A 24 -4.95 -3.56 5.09
C LEU A 24 -5.57 -4.74 5.87
N GLU A 25 -5.84 -4.54 7.16
CA GLU A 25 -6.52 -5.53 8.00
C GLU A 25 -8.04 -5.56 7.76
N ASP A 26 -8.66 -4.39 7.57
CA ASP A 26 -10.08 -4.24 7.25
C ASP A 26 -10.29 -3.19 6.15
N LEU A 27 -10.59 -3.67 4.94
CA LEU A 27 -10.80 -2.83 3.77
C LEU A 27 -12.00 -1.87 3.94
N ASN A 28 -12.97 -2.19 4.81
CA ASN A 28 -14.11 -1.31 5.06
C ASN A 28 -13.71 0.00 5.74
N GLN A 29 -12.50 0.07 6.32
CA GLN A 29 -11.95 1.29 6.91
C GLN A 29 -11.37 2.24 5.85
N LEU A 30 -11.06 1.75 4.64
CA LEU A 30 -10.36 2.52 3.62
C LEU A 30 -11.14 3.78 3.18
N PRO A 31 -12.47 3.75 2.94
CA PRO A 31 -13.22 4.94 2.53
C PRO A 31 -13.13 6.09 3.54
N ASP A 32 -13.15 5.78 4.84
CA ASP A 32 -13.10 6.79 5.90
C ASP A 32 -11.67 7.30 6.15
N ARG A 33 -10.67 6.46 5.88
CA ARG A 33 -9.25 6.75 6.18
C ARG A 33 -8.46 7.30 5.01
N VAL A 34 -8.97 7.20 3.77
CA VAL A 34 -8.26 7.69 2.58
C VAL A 34 -7.91 9.18 2.69
N GLU A 35 -8.85 10.02 3.10
CA GLU A 35 -8.61 11.46 3.24
C GLU A 35 -7.57 11.77 4.34
N PRO A 36 -7.69 11.26 5.58
CA PRO A 36 -6.67 11.42 6.62
C PRO A 36 -5.26 10.97 6.20
N ILE A 37 -5.16 9.82 5.52
CA ILE A 37 -3.87 9.29 5.03
C ILE A 37 -3.26 10.24 4.00
N VAL A 38 -4.06 10.71 3.03
CA VAL A 38 -3.60 11.64 1.99
C VAL A 38 -3.17 12.97 2.59
N ARG A 39 -3.95 13.51 3.53
CA ARG A 39 -3.58 14.75 4.25
C ARG A 39 -2.29 14.60 5.05
N SER A 40 -2.07 13.43 5.64
CA SER A 40 -0.82 13.13 6.36
C SER A 40 0.37 13.07 5.41
N ALA A 41 0.21 12.42 4.26
CA ALA A 41 1.25 12.33 3.24
C ALA A 41 1.64 13.70 2.65
N GLN A 42 0.71 14.67 2.58
CA GLN A 42 1.01 16.04 2.13
C GLN A 42 1.99 16.80 3.04
N LEU A 43 2.19 16.34 4.27
CA LEU A 43 3.13 16.95 5.22
C LEU A 43 4.57 16.43 5.05
N PHE A 44 4.77 15.40 4.24
CA PHE A 44 6.06 14.75 4.06
C PHE A 44 6.95 15.49 3.07
N ASN A 45 8.25 15.40 3.30
CA ASN A 45 9.26 15.78 2.34
C ASN A 45 9.45 14.70 1.27
N GLU A 46 10.28 14.99 0.26
CA GLU A 46 10.51 14.10 -0.88
C GLU A 46 11.07 12.71 -0.46
N PRO A 47 12.10 12.59 0.40
CA PRO A 47 12.55 11.29 0.92
C PRO A 47 11.46 10.48 1.64
N GLU A 48 10.66 11.13 2.48
CA GLU A 48 9.56 10.48 3.21
C GLU A 48 8.46 9.99 2.25
N LEU A 49 8.15 10.78 1.21
CA LEU A 49 7.22 10.40 0.16
C LEU A 49 7.73 9.22 -0.67
N GLU A 50 9.02 9.20 -1.02
CA GLU A 50 9.64 8.07 -1.71
C GLU A 50 9.57 6.80 -0.87
N GLN A 51 9.92 6.90 0.42
CA GLN A 51 9.84 5.80 1.38
C GLN A 51 8.41 5.25 1.50
N LEU A 52 7.42 6.13 1.58
CA LEU A 52 6.00 5.77 1.60
C LEU A 52 5.58 5.06 0.30
N ARG A 53 6.02 5.56 -0.86
CA ARG A 53 5.70 4.94 -2.15
C ARG A 53 6.24 3.51 -2.21
N PHE A 54 7.49 3.31 -1.81
CA PHE A 54 8.07 1.97 -1.76
C PHE A 54 7.41 1.07 -0.71
N ALA A 55 6.89 1.61 0.39
CA ALA A 55 6.11 0.83 1.36
C ALA A 55 4.84 0.26 0.73
N LEU A 56 4.09 1.06 -0.03
CA LEU A 56 2.90 0.59 -0.75
C LEU A 56 3.24 -0.44 -1.83
N VAL A 57 4.36 -0.24 -2.54
CA VAL A 57 4.87 -1.21 -3.53
C VAL A 57 5.25 -2.53 -2.86
N ARG A 58 5.90 -2.51 -1.68
CA ARG A 58 6.23 -3.73 -0.92
C ARG A 58 4.98 -4.53 -0.55
N VAL A 59 3.89 -3.86 -0.20
CA VAL A 59 2.60 -4.52 0.08
C VAL A 59 2.07 -5.22 -1.16
N GLN A 60 2.10 -4.57 -2.33
CA GLN A 60 1.70 -5.18 -3.60
C GLN A 60 2.52 -6.44 -3.92
N ILE A 61 3.84 -6.36 -3.82
CA ILE A 61 4.74 -7.51 -4.04
C ILE A 61 4.46 -8.62 -3.02
N TYR A 62 4.27 -8.26 -1.75
CA TYR A 62 3.96 -9.22 -0.69
C TYR A 62 2.68 -10.00 -0.99
N THR A 63 1.63 -9.31 -1.46
CA THR A 63 0.37 -9.96 -1.85
C THR A 63 0.54 -10.88 -3.05
N ASP A 64 1.40 -10.55 -4.01
CA ASP A 64 1.65 -11.41 -5.18
C ASP A 64 2.34 -12.71 -4.77
N ILE A 65 3.33 -12.64 -3.87
CA ILE A 65 4.08 -13.79 -3.37
C ILE A 65 3.19 -14.73 -2.53
N HIS A 66 2.28 -14.19 -1.71
CA HIS A 66 1.46 -14.97 -0.77
C HIS A 66 0.04 -15.27 -1.29
N SER A 67 -0.26 -14.90 -2.54
CA SER A 67 -1.57 -15.04 -3.19
C SER A 67 -2.14 -16.46 -3.21
N THR A 68 -1.29 -17.49 -3.18
CA THR A 68 -1.68 -18.89 -3.27
C THR A 68 -2.43 -19.41 -2.05
N GLN A 69 -2.36 -18.72 -0.90
CA GLN A 69 -3.00 -19.13 0.34
C GLN A 69 -4.43 -18.60 0.50
N ASP A 70 -4.69 -17.38 0.01
CA ASP A 70 -6.00 -16.71 0.05
C ASP A 70 -6.03 -15.59 -0.99
N MET A 71 -6.49 -15.94 -2.20
CA MET A 71 -6.49 -15.02 -3.35
C MET A 71 -7.39 -13.81 -3.12
N GLU A 72 -8.56 -14.01 -2.50
CA GLU A 72 -9.51 -12.93 -2.27
C GLU A 72 -8.93 -11.90 -1.30
N LYS A 73 -8.35 -12.38 -0.19
CA LYS A 73 -7.70 -11.51 0.78
C LYS A 73 -6.50 -10.80 0.17
N ALA A 74 -5.65 -11.50 -0.58
CA ALA A 74 -4.51 -10.89 -1.26
C ALA A 74 -4.95 -9.79 -2.23
N GLN A 75 -6.01 -10.01 -3.01
CA GLN A 75 -6.55 -9.03 -3.94
C GLN A 75 -7.09 -7.78 -3.24
N ARG A 76 -7.79 -7.94 -2.10
CA ARG A 76 -8.30 -6.82 -1.30
C ARG A 76 -7.17 -5.96 -0.72
N ILE A 77 -6.13 -6.58 -0.17
CA ILE A 77 -4.94 -5.88 0.35
C ILE A 77 -4.22 -5.15 -0.79
N ARG A 78 -4.05 -5.81 -1.94
CA ARG A 78 -3.43 -5.22 -3.12
C ARG A 78 -4.21 -3.99 -3.60
N TYR A 79 -5.54 -4.09 -3.68
CA TYR A 79 -6.41 -2.98 -4.04
C TYR A 79 -6.22 -1.78 -3.11
N ALA A 80 -6.20 -1.98 -1.79
CA ALA A 80 -5.97 -0.89 -0.84
C ALA A 80 -4.63 -0.18 -1.10
N ALA A 81 -3.54 -0.95 -1.26
CA ALA A 81 -2.22 -0.39 -1.52
C ALA A 81 -2.18 0.41 -2.84
N GLN A 82 -2.82 -0.10 -3.90
CA GLN A 82 -2.89 0.57 -5.20
C GLN A 82 -3.74 1.83 -5.18
N VAL A 83 -4.87 1.83 -4.45
CA VAL A 83 -5.70 3.03 -4.29
C VAL A 83 -4.92 4.11 -3.56
N LEU A 84 -4.29 3.78 -2.43
CA LEU A 84 -3.48 4.74 -1.68
C LEU A 84 -2.33 5.28 -2.53
N GLU A 85 -1.65 4.43 -3.29
CA GLU A 85 -0.56 4.87 -4.16
C GLU A 85 -1.07 5.82 -5.25
N ARG A 86 -2.17 5.49 -5.92
CA ARG A 86 -2.77 6.35 -6.96
C ARG A 86 -3.21 7.70 -6.42
N VAL A 87 -3.85 7.72 -5.24
CA VAL A 87 -4.36 8.98 -4.69
C VAL A 87 -3.22 9.88 -4.19
N ILE A 88 -2.14 9.31 -3.66
CA ILE A 88 -1.00 10.08 -3.14
C ILE A 88 -0.04 10.52 -4.25
N PHE A 89 0.27 9.63 -5.21
CA PHE A 89 1.33 9.84 -6.20
C PHE A 89 0.81 10.04 -7.64
N GLY A 90 -0.48 9.84 -7.90
CA GLY A 90 -1.10 10.00 -9.21
C GLY A 90 -0.87 8.82 -10.18
N SER A 91 0.06 7.91 -9.89
CA SER A 91 0.35 6.74 -10.71
C SER A 91 0.87 5.56 -9.87
N LEU A 92 0.70 4.35 -10.40
CA LEU A 92 1.32 3.15 -9.82
C LEU A 92 2.76 3.06 -10.30
N LEU A 93 3.70 2.73 -9.39
CA LEU A 93 5.08 2.42 -9.77
C LEU A 93 5.15 1.06 -10.47
N LEU A 94 4.45 0.07 -9.91
CA LEU A 94 4.23 -1.21 -10.56
C LEU A 94 2.90 -1.14 -11.29
N GLU A 95 2.93 -0.64 -12.53
CA GLU A 95 1.81 -0.92 -13.42
C GLU A 95 1.72 -2.42 -13.59
N VAL A 96 0.51 -2.96 -13.36
CA VAL A 96 0.20 -4.32 -13.81
C VAL A 96 0.40 -4.24 -15.32
N THR A 97 1.54 -4.73 -15.81
CA THR A 97 1.62 -5.22 -17.16
C THR A 97 0.62 -6.34 -17.14
N GLU A 98 -0.61 -6.06 -17.56
CA GLU A 98 -1.48 -7.12 -18.03
C GLU A 98 -0.57 -7.92 -18.94
N ARG A 99 -0.38 -9.19 -18.59
CA ARG A 99 0.26 -10.14 -19.47
C ARG A 99 -0.45 -9.91 -20.80
N SER A 100 0.23 -9.30 -21.76
CA SER A 100 -0.25 -9.25 -23.14
C SER A 100 -0.42 -10.71 -23.51
N ALA A 101 -1.64 -11.21 -23.35
CA ALA A 101 -2.04 -12.49 -23.85
C ALA A 101 -2.24 -12.27 -25.34
N GLU A 102 -1.11 -12.21 -26.05
CA GLU A 102 -1.02 -12.49 -27.48
C GLU A 102 -0.76 -13.98 -27.68
#